data_AF-A0A430SCN6-F1
#
_entry.id   AF-A0A430SCN6-F1
#
_cell.length_a   1.000
_cell.length_b   1.000
_cell.length_c   1.000
_cell.angle_alpha   90.00
_cell.angle_beta   90.00
_cell.angle_gamma   90.00
#
_symmetry.space_group_name_H-M   'P 1'
#
loop_
_entity.id
_entity.type
_entity.pdbx_description
1 polymer ?
#
loop_
_entity_poly.entity_id
_entity_poly.type
_entity_poly.pdbx_seq_one_letter_code
_entity_poly.pdbx_strand_id
1 'polypeptide(L)' 'MPRGQNLDRARQPREERARLLGVKLLGPGEAAQSFWVRGEKPVVEAFRRLPAEERGKVVKAGLEALGYLRGEERREP' A
#
# COMPACT_ATOMS: atom_id res chain seq x y z
N MET A 1 -31.34 -6.32 16.27
CA MET A 1 -30.46 -5.25 16.81
C MET A 1 -30.03 -4.36 15.66
N PRO A 2 -30.21 -3.02 15.72
CA PRO A 2 -29.76 -2.14 14.66
C PRO A 2 -28.22 -2.11 14.66
N ARG A 3 -27.61 -2.78 13.68
CA ARG A 3 -26.16 -2.75 13.50
C ARG A 3 -25.79 -1.44 12.80
N GLY A 4 -25.20 -0.52 13.55
CA GLY A 4 -24.41 0.56 12.97
C GLY A 4 -25.09 1.90 12.68
N GLN A 5 -26.33 2.13 13.12
CA GLN A 5 -27.03 3.41 12.89
C GLN A 5 -26.31 4.66 13.47
N ASN A 6 -25.41 4.46 14.44
CA ASN A 6 -24.61 5.52 15.04
C ASN A 6 -23.12 5.46 14.66
N LEU A 7 -22.72 4.60 13.72
CA LEU A 7 -21.30 4.45 13.38
C LEU A 7 -20.71 5.78 12.90
N ASP A 8 -21.42 6.53 12.06
CA ASP A 8 -20.92 7.80 11.56
C ASP A 8 -20.79 8.87 12.65
N ARG A 9 -21.63 8.81 13.69
CA ARG A 9 -21.56 9.71 14.86
C ARG A 9 -20.49 9.31 15.87
N ALA A 10 -20.24 8.01 16.04
CA ALA A 10 -19.28 7.49 17.01
C ALA A 10 -17.85 7.35 16.44
N ARG A 11 -17.69 7.42 15.12
CA ARG A 11 -16.43 7.21 14.43
C ARG A 11 -15.53 8.43 14.61
N GLN A 12 -14.35 8.23 15.23
CA GLN A 12 -13.37 9.29 15.40
C GLN A 12 -12.90 9.85 14.03
N PRO A 13 -12.47 11.12 13.98
CA PRO A 13 -11.80 11.69 12.80
C PRO A 13 -10.67 10.80 12.29
N ARG A 14 -10.39 10.91 10.99
CA ARG A 14 -9.42 10.04 10.31
C ARG A 14 -8.02 10.17 10.91
N GLU A 15 -7.59 11.39 11.24
CA GLU A 15 -6.29 11.67 11.86
C GLU A 15 -6.20 11.07 13.26
N GLU A 16 -7.25 11.25 14.07
CA GLU A 16 -7.31 10.73 15.43
C GLU A 16 -7.25 9.20 15.45
N ARG A 17 -7.96 8.55 14.51
CA ARG A 17 -7.90 7.10 14.36
C ARG A 17 -6.52 6.63 13.92
N ALA A 18 -5.88 7.33 13.00
CA ALA A 18 -4.53 7.01 12.54
C ALA A 18 -3.52 7.10 13.70
N ARG A 19 -3.64 8.16 14.54
CA ARG A 19 -2.83 8.33 15.75
C ARG A 19 -3.03 7.17 16.74
N LEU A 20 -4.28 6.81 17.02
CA LEU A 20 -4.60 5.69 17.94
C LEU A 20 -4.09 4.35 17.43
N LEU A 21 -4.13 4.13 16.11
CA LEU A 21 -3.65 2.90 15.47
C LEU A 21 -2.13 2.90 15.21
N GLY A 22 -1.43 4.02 15.50
CA GLY A 22 0.00 4.15 15.22
C GLY A 22 0.34 4.05 13.73
N VAL A 23 -0.60 4.38 12.84
CA VAL A 23 -0.40 4.32 11.38
C VAL A 23 -0.24 5.72 10.79
N LYS A 24 0.65 5.85 9.82
CA LYS A 24 0.80 7.08 9.03
C LYS A 24 -0.26 7.11 7.93
N LEU A 25 -0.94 8.25 7.78
CA LEU A 25 -1.85 8.46 6.65
C LEU A 25 -1.07 8.58 5.35
N LEU A 26 -1.70 8.14 4.26
CA LEU A 26 -1.19 8.39 2.91
C LEU A 26 -1.07 9.90 2.65
N GLY A 27 0.09 10.30 2.13
CA GLY A 27 0.36 11.65 1.66
C GLY A 27 -0.28 11.94 0.28
N PRO A 28 -0.18 13.18 -0.21
CA PRO A 28 -0.64 13.55 -1.54
C PRO A 28 0.04 12.71 -2.63
N GLY A 29 -0.76 12.09 -3.50
CA GLY A 29 -0.26 11.23 -4.59
C GLY A 29 0.18 9.82 -4.15
N GLU A 30 0.10 9.49 -2.86
CA GLU A 30 0.36 8.13 -2.37
C GLU A 30 -0.90 7.27 -2.47
N ALA A 31 -0.71 6.01 -2.84
CA ALA A 31 -1.75 4.99 -2.84
C ALA A 31 -1.25 3.75 -2.10
N ALA A 32 -2.16 3.06 -1.41
CA ALA A 32 -1.91 1.74 -0.84
C ALA A 32 -2.83 0.73 -1.51
N GLN A 33 -2.27 -0.38 -1.98
CA GLN A 33 -3.01 -1.47 -2.62
C GLN A 33 -2.40 -2.82 -2.26
N SER A 34 -3.25 -3.83 -2.12
CA SER A 34 -2.84 -5.23 -1.97
C SER A 34 -2.81 -5.93 -3.34
N PHE A 35 -1.76 -6.70 -3.62
CA PHE A 35 -1.62 -7.50 -4.84
C PHE A 35 -0.96 -8.84 -4.53
N TRP A 36 -1.20 -9.83 -5.39
CA TRP A 36 -0.54 -11.13 -5.32
C TRP A 36 0.80 -11.09 -6.06
N VAL A 37 1.84 -11.69 -5.49
CA VAL A 37 3.21 -11.72 -6.06
C VAL A 37 3.70 -13.16 -6.13
N ARG A 38 4.30 -13.54 -7.26
CA ARG A 38 4.99 -14.81 -7.45
C ARG A 38 6.48 -14.60 -7.53
N GLY A 39 7.25 -15.43 -6.84
CA GLY A 39 8.71 -15.42 -6.89
C GLY A 39 9.29 -16.53 -6.01
N GLU A 40 10.61 -16.51 -5.86
CA GLU A 40 11.30 -17.40 -4.92
C GLU A 40 10.78 -17.17 -3.49
N LYS A 41 10.52 -18.26 -2.77
CA LYS A 41 10.01 -18.23 -1.40
C LYS A 41 10.79 -17.26 -0.47
N PRO A 42 12.13 -17.31 -0.37
CA PRO A 42 12.87 -16.39 0.50
C PRO A 42 12.69 -14.92 0.12
N VAL A 43 12.58 -14.62 -1.18
CA VAL A 43 12.39 -13.24 -1.68
C VAL A 43 10.99 -12.72 -1.31
N VAL A 44 9.95 -13.53 -1.54
CA VAL A 44 8.57 -13.15 -1.20
C VAL A 44 8.41 -12.97 0.31
N GLU A 45 9.02 -13.86 1.11
CA GLU A 45 8.99 -13.73 2.57
C GLU A 45 9.72 -12.49 3.07
N ALA A 46 10.88 -12.16 2.48
CA ALA A 46 11.61 -10.92 2.79
C ALA A 46 10.76 -9.68 2.46
N PHE A 47 10.19 -9.62 1.26
CA PHE A 47 9.32 -8.51 0.85
C PHE A 47 8.08 -8.35 1.75
N ARG A 48 7.46 -9.47 2.16
CA ARG A 48 6.28 -9.46 3.05
C ARG A 48 6.58 -8.87 4.43
N ARG A 49 7.80 -9.04 4.94
CA ARG A 49 8.23 -8.53 6.26
C ARG A 49 8.50 -7.03 6.26
N LEU A 50 8.71 -6.42 5.10
CA LEU A 50 8.97 -4.98 4.99
C LEU A 50 7.72 -4.16 5.39
N PRO A 51 7.89 -2.99 6.02
CA PRO A 51 6.84 -1.98 6.16
C PRO A 51 6.23 -1.59 4.81
N ALA A 52 4.98 -1.11 4.81
CA ALA A 52 4.28 -0.73 3.59
C ALA A 52 5.05 0.32 2.75
N GLU A 53 5.67 1.30 3.41
CA GLU A 53 6.47 2.33 2.76
C GLU A 53 7.71 1.74 2.05
N GLU A 54 8.42 0.82 2.70
CA GLU A 54 9.59 0.16 2.12
C GLU A 54 9.22 -0.77 0.96
N ARG A 55 8.07 -1.45 1.05
CA ARG A 55 7.54 -2.21 -0.09
C ARG A 55 7.32 -1.31 -1.30
N GLY A 56 6.79 -0.10 -1.10
CA GLY A 56 6.65 0.90 -2.16
C GLY A 56 7.99 1.27 -2.81
N LYS A 57 9.05 1.46 -2.00
CA LYS A 57 10.41 1.73 -2.50
C LYS A 57 10.95 0.57 -3.34
N VAL A 58 10.77 -0.66 -2.90
CA VAL A 58 11.17 -1.87 -3.65
C VAL A 58 10.41 -1.98 -4.97
N VAL A 59 9.09 -1.76 -4.96
CA VAL A 59 8.27 -1.78 -6.19
C VAL A 59 8.75 -0.71 -7.17
N LYS A 60 8.95 0.53 -6.70
CA LYS A 60 9.45 1.61 -7.56
C LYS A 60 10.81 1.26 -8.17
N ALA A 61 11.76 0.80 -7.35
CA ALA A 61 13.09 0.42 -7.81
C ALA A 61 13.04 -0.72 -8.83
N GLY A 62 12.20 -1.74 -8.60
CA GLY A 62 12.00 -2.84 -9.54
C GLY A 62 11.39 -2.40 -10.86
N LEU A 63 10.35 -1.56 -10.81
CA LEU A 63 9.72 -1.01 -12.03
C LEU A 63 10.69 -0.10 -12.80
N GLU A 64 11.50 0.70 -12.11
CA GLU A 64 12.53 1.53 -12.74
C GLU A 64 13.63 0.69 -13.38
N ALA A 65 14.15 -0.32 -12.69
CA ALA A 65 15.17 -1.22 -13.20
C ALA A 65 14.71 -2.01 -14.42
N LEU A 66 13.42 -2.37 -14.47
CA LEU A 66 12.80 -3.05 -15.60
C LEU A 66 12.34 -2.10 -16.72
N GLY A 67 12.51 -0.79 -16.53
CA GLY A 67 12.17 0.23 -17.52
C GLY A 67 10.68 0.58 -17.61
N TYR A 68 9.85 0.12 -16.68
CA TYR A 68 8.40 0.41 -16.68
C TYR A 68 8.03 1.84 -16.24
N LEU A 69 8.98 2.60 -15.66
CA LEU A 69 8.74 3.97 -15.20
C LEU A 69 9.35 5.06 -16.10
N ARG A 70 10.20 4.71 -17.07
CA ARG A 70 10.65 5.67 -18.09
C ARG A 70 9.64 5.63 -19.23
N GLY A 71 9.07 6.77 -19.58
CA GLY A 71 7.88 6.88 -20.41
C GLY A 71 7.94 6.12 -21.75
N GLU A 72 6.75 5.65 -22.13
CA GLU A 72 6.31 5.18 -23.45
C GLU A 72 6.35 3.66 -23.75
N GLU A 73 5.14 3.14 -23.90
CA GLU A 73 4.74 1.89 -24.58
C GLU A 73 5.49 0.61 -24.23
N ARG A 74 5.01 -0.09 -23.20
CA ARG A 74 4.80 -1.53 -23.36
C ARG A 74 3.33 -1.76 -23.68
N ARG A 75 3.02 -1.92 -24.97
CA ARG A 75 1.82 -2.64 -25.41
C ARG A 75 1.74 -3.94 -24.61
N GLU A 76 0.56 -4.17 -24.05
CA GLU A 76 0.22 -5.35 -23.27
C GLU A 76 0.55 -6.64 -24.04
N PRO A 77 0.96 -7.72 -23.36
CA PRO A 77 0.94 -9.07 -23.90
C PRO A 77 -0.49 -9.62 -24.05
#